data_AF-A0A3C0CBU4-F1
#
_entry.id   AF-A0A3C0CBU4-F1
#
_cell.length_a   1.000
_cell.length_b   1.000
_cell.length_c   1.000
_cell.angle_alpha   90.00
_cell.angle_beta   90.00
_cell.angle_gamma   90.00
#
_symmetry.space_group_name_H-M   'P 1'
#
loop_
_entity.id
_entity.type
_entity.pdbx_description
1 polymer ?
#
loop_
_entity_poly.entity_id
_entity_poly.type
_entity_poly.pdbx_seq_one_letter_code
_entity_poly.pdbx_strand_id
1 'polypeptide(L)'
;MVICLATNYNVVIERFLPTVAEYMLLEMTEEHRNSVLDAYIISAATEFNSACLHDLENRDEENRCFIEDLSDEEIEILVDMMRVAWLKHKLYDSEKLRNGMSTKDYTVFSPANLLAELRDTYTDARETATNRLMNYTYTHNVGKIARLKKNGDTLFQY
;
A
#
# COMPACT_ATOMS: atom_id res chain seq x y z
N MET A 1 0.82 22.96 15.74
CA MET A 1 0.05 21.79 15.32
C MET A 1 -0.63 22.17 14.01
N VAL A 2 0.00 21.82 12.89
CA VAL A 2 -0.56 22.11 11.55
C VAL A 2 -1.67 21.09 11.34
N ILE A 3 -2.90 21.58 11.22
CA ILE A 3 -4.06 20.75 10.91
C ILE A 3 -3.99 20.57 9.40
N CYS A 4 -3.52 19.41 8.91
CA CYS A 4 -3.60 19.12 7.50
C CYS A 4 -5.10 19.02 7.15
N LEU A 5 -5.57 19.81 6.18
CA LEU A 5 -6.96 19.82 5.70
C LEU A 5 -7.30 18.60 4.83
N ALA A 6 -6.39 17.62 4.79
CA ALA A 6 -6.32 16.51 3.86
C ALA A 6 -5.91 15.21 4.57
N THR A 7 -5.84 14.09 3.85
CA THR A 7 -5.61 12.78 4.48
C THR A 7 -4.19 12.63 5.02
N ASN A 8 -4.06 12.60 6.35
CA ASN A 8 -2.79 12.36 7.03
C ASN A 8 -2.38 10.89 6.96
N TYR A 9 -1.07 10.63 6.85
CA TYR A 9 -0.52 9.27 6.82
C TYR A 9 -0.89 8.46 8.05
N ASN A 10 -1.02 9.09 9.22
CA ASN A 10 -1.42 8.42 10.45
C ASN A 10 -2.80 7.74 10.31
N VAL A 11 -3.74 8.30 9.54
CA VAL A 11 -5.06 7.70 9.30
C VAL A 11 -4.91 6.37 8.55
N VAL A 12 -4.03 6.32 7.56
CA VAL A 12 -3.74 5.10 6.78
C VAL A 12 -2.98 4.09 7.66
N ILE A 13 -2.00 4.56 8.43
CA ILE A 13 -1.18 3.73 9.32
C ILE A 13 -2.04 3.08 10.41
N GLU A 14 -2.96 3.81 11.03
CA GLU A 14 -3.85 3.29 12.08
C GLU A 14 -4.72 2.13 11.57
N ARG A 15 -5.11 2.15 10.29
CA ARG A 15 -5.83 1.03 9.66
C ARG A 15 -4.92 -0.12 9.24
N PHE A 16 -3.66 0.18 8.95
CA PHE A 16 -2.64 -0.81 8.61
C PHE A 16 -2.14 -1.59 9.84
N LEU A 17 -1.86 -0.92 10.95
CA LEU A 17 -1.23 -1.52 12.14
C LEU A 17 -1.94 -2.77 12.70
N PRO A 18 -3.28 -2.82 12.82
CA PRO A 18 -3.98 -4.02 13.31
C PRO A 18 -3.71 -5.26 12.45
N THR A 19 -3.34 -5.07 11.19
CA THR A 19 -3.10 -6.16 10.23
C THR A 19 -1.66 -6.65 10.24
N VAL A 20 -0.75 -5.87 10.81
CA VAL A 20 0.64 -6.23 11.02
C VAL A 20 0.91 -6.30 12.52
N ALA A 21 0.57 -7.42 13.14
CA ALA A 21 0.86 -7.69 14.54
C ALA A 21 2.36 -8.03 14.73
N GLU A 22 3.25 -7.07 14.44
CA GLU A 22 4.68 -7.31 14.46
C GLU A 22 5.36 -6.67 15.66
N TYR A 23 5.92 -7.53 16.53
CA TYR A 23 6.70 -7.12 17.70
C TYR A 23 7.89 -6.22 17.31
N MET A 24 8.45 -6.41 16.12
CA MET A 24 9.54 -5.57 15.57
C MET A 24 9.15 -4.09 15.44
N LEU A 25 7.89 -3.78 15.10
CA LEU A 25 7.42 -2.39 15.03
C LEU A 25 7.33 -1.75 16.42
N LEU A 26 7.12 -2.55 17.47
CA LEU A 26 7.07 -2.07 18.85
C LEU A 26 8.46 -1.77 19.42
N GLU A 27 9.49 -2.49 18.96
CA GLU A 27 10.88 -2.30 19.41
C GLU A 27 11.60 -1.13 18.73
N MET A 28 11.04 -0.59 17.64
CA MET A 28 11.58 0.57 16.93
C MET A 28 11.25 1.89 17.62
N THR A 29 12.18 2.84 17.58
CA THR A 29 11.89 4.25 17.89
C THR A 29 10.77 4.77 16.99
N GLU A 30 9.94 5.68 17.50
CA GLU A 30 8.82 6.23 16.75
C GLU A 30 9.24 6.86 15.41
N GLU A 31 10.34 7.60 15.39
CA GLU A 31 10.88 8.21 14.17
C GLU A 31 11.23 7.17 13.10
N HIS A 32 11.98 6.12 13.48
CA HIS A 32 12.36 5.05 12.56
C HIS A 32 11.15 4.24 12.08
N ARG A 33 10.20 3.94 12.98
CA ARG A 33 8.95 3.26 12.63
C ARG A 33 8.16 4.08 11.61
N ASN A 34 7.97 5.37 11.86
CA ASN A 34 7.26 6.27 10.96
C ASN A 34 7.97 6.33 9.59
N SER A 35 9.29 6.46 9.56
CA SER A 35 10.05 6.44 8.30
C SER A 35 9.84 5.17 7.47
N VAL A 36 9.82 4.00 8.11
CA VAL A 36 9.57 2.72 7.42
C VAL A 36 8.12 2.62 6.93
N LEU A 37 7.15 3.02 7.75
CA LEU A 37 5.74 3.00 7.37
C LEU A 37 5.44 3.99 6.25
N ASP A 38 6.02 5.18 6.29
CA ASP A 38 5.90 6.20 5.25
C ASP A 38 6.47 5.69 3.92
N ALA A 39 7.57 4.94 3.94
CA ALA A 39 8.10 4.30 2.74
C ALA A 39 7.11 3.27 2.13
N TYR A 40 6.39 2.52 2.97
CA TYR A 40 5.33 1.62 2.48
C TYR A 40 4.14 2.39 1.90
N ILE A 41 3.74 3.50 2.53
CA ILE A 41 2.70 4.39 1.98
C ILE A 41 3.10 4.91 0.61
N ILE A 42 4.32 5.42 0.46
CA ILE A 42 4.80 5.98 -0.81
C ILE A 42 4.84 4.89 -1.89
N SER A 43 5.31 3.69 -1.56
CA SER A 43 5.30 2.56 -2.49
C SER A 43 3.87 2.19 -2.92
N ALA A 44 2.93 2.11 -1.97
CA ALA A 44 1.54 1.80 -2.23
C ALA A 44 0.84 2.88 -3.07
N ALA A 45 1.05 4.15 -2.72
CA ALA A 45 0.52 5.30 -3.43
C ALA A 45 0.99 5.33 -4.89
N THR A 46 2.27 5.01 -5.13
CA THR A 46 2.84 4.96 -6.49
C THR A 46 2.17 3.89 -7.35
N GLU A 47 1.89 2.72 -6.78
CA GLU A 47 1.19 1.62 -7.50
C GLU A 47 -0.29 1.96 -7.74
N PHE A 48 -0.95 2.63 -6.78
CA PHE A 48 -2.34 3.02 -6.88
C PHE A 48 -2.59 4.26 -7.75
N ASN A 49 -1.60 5.17 -7.90
CA ASN A 49 -1.80 6.49 -8.52
C ASN A 49 -2.44 6.41 -9.93
N SER A 50 -2.04 5.42 -10.72
CA SER A 50 -2.56 5.25 -12.09
C SER A 50 -4.05 4.93 -12.18
N ALA A 51 -4.63 4.37 -11.12
CA ALA A 51 -6.02 3.97 -11.04
C ALA A 51 -6.87 4.92 -10.19
N CYS A 52 -6.25 5.64 -9.25
CA CYS A 52 -6.92 6.57 -8.35
C CYS A 52 -7.55 7.75 -9.10
N LEU A 53 -8.65 8.28 -8.56
CA LEU A 53 -9.23 9.53 -9.06
C LEU A 53 -8.45 10.76 -8.60
N HIS A 54 -7.87 10.69 -7.40
CA HIS A 54 -7.04 11.72 -6.80
C HIS A 54 -5.57 11.51 -7.17
N ASP A 55 -4.81 12.61 -7.26
CA ASP A 55 -3.38 12.54 -7.52
C ASP A 55 -2.63 12.24 -6.22
N LEU A 56 -2.19 10.98 -6.09
CA LEU A 56 -1.46 10.49 -4.91
C LEU A 56 0.02 10.87 -4.95
N GLU A 57 0.52 11.40 -6.07
CA GLU A 57 1.86 12.00 -6.15
C GLU A 57 1.90 13.38 -5.52
N ASN A 58 0.75 14.06 -5.44
CA ASN A 58 0.62 15.36 -4.82
C ASN A 58 0.48 15.23 -3.28
N ARG A 59 1.62 15.20 -2.60
CA ARG A 59 1.73 14.97 -1.16
C ARG A 59 2.79 15.86 -0.51
N ASP A 60 2.62 16.10 0.77
CA ASP A 60 3.55 16.82 1.63
C ASP A 60 4.30 15.82 2.52
N GLU A 61 5.55 15.53 2.17
CA GLU A 61 6.39 14.58 2.91
C GLU A 61 6.88 15.15 4.25
N GLU A 62 6.98 16.48 4.39
CA GLU A 62 7.36 17.12 5.66
C GLU A 62 6.21 17.03 6.68
N ASN A 63 4.98 17.28 6.23
CA ASN A 63 3.78 17.23 7.07
C ASN A 63 3.10 15.84 7.11
N ARG A 64 3.64 14.85 6.36
CA ARG A 64 3.14 13.47 6.29
C ARG A 64 1.64 13.40 5.92
N CYS A 65 1.25 14.08 4.86
CA CYS A 65 -0.12 14.03 4.35
C CYS A 65 -0.20 14.06 2.82
N PHE A 66 -1.26 13.44 2.29
CA PHE A 66 -1.71 13.72 0.93
C PHE A 66 -2.35 15.11 0.91
N ILE A 67 -2.28 15.82 -0.22
CA ILE A 67 -2.92 17.13 -0.36
C ILE A 67 -4.43 16.98 -0.62
N GLU A 68 -4.83 15.86 -1.21
CA GLU A 68 -6.23 15.50 -1.47
C GLU A 68 -6.86 14.79 -0.26
N ASP A 69 -8.19 14.86 -0.16
CA ASP A 69 -8.97 14.11 0.82
C ASP A 69 -9.43 12.77 0.23
N LEU A 70 -8.80 11.69 0.69
CA LEU A 70 -9.06 10.34 0.25
C LEU A 70 -10.30 9.79 0.95
N SER A 71 -11.18 9.19 0.16
CA SER A 71 -12.32 8.44 0.66
C SER A 71 -11.90 7.19 1.43
N ASP A 72 -12.81 6.66 2.25
CA ASP A 72 -12.58 5.42 2.99
C ASP A 72 -12.19 4.25 2.07
N GLU A 73 -12.78 4.15 0.87
CA GLU A 73 -12.45 3.12 -0.11
C GLU A 73 -11.01 3.26 -0.62
N GLU A 74 -10.56 4.48 -0.91
CA GLU A 74 -9.19 4.76 -1.35
C GLU A 74 -8.17 4.46 -0.26
N ILE A 75 -8.50 4.81 0.99
CA ILE A 75 -7.67 4.46 2.15
C ILE A 75 -7.57 2.94 2.30
N GLU A 76 -8.67 2.19 2.17
CA GLU A 76 -8.64 0.73 2.25
C GLU A 76 -7.82 0.08 1.12
N ILE A 77 -7.82 0.66 -0.09
CA ILE A 77 -6.97 0.19 -1.20
C ILE A 77 -5.50 0.48 -0.89
N LEU A 78 -5.18 1.67 -0.38
CA LEU A 78 -3.82 2.00 0.04
C LEU A 78 -3.31 1.05 1.12
N VAL A 79 -4.13 0.75 2.14
CA VAL A 79 -3.76 -0.18 3.22
C VAL A 79 -3.47 -1.58 2.67
N ASP A 80 -4.29 -2.09 1.75
CA ASP A 80 -4.05 -3.38 1.11
C ASP A 80 -2.73 -3.39 0.31
N MET A 81 -2.46 -2.33 -0.45
CA MET A 81 -1.20 -2.17 -1.19
C MET A 81 0.01 -2.03 -0.25
N MET A 82 -0.13 -1.36 0.89
CA MET A 82 0.90 -1.30 1.93
C MET A 82 1.21 -2.69 2.49
N ARG A 83 0.22 -3.56 2.69
CA ARG A 83 0.44 -4.95 3.12
C ARG A 83 1.24 -5.73 2.10
N VAL A 84 0.97 -5.55 0.81
CA VAL A 84 1.76 -6.17 -0.27
C VAL A 84 3.22 -5.70 -0.20
N ALA A 85 3.45 -4.39 -0.04
CA ALA A 85 4.80 -3.84 0.09
C ALA A 85 5.55 -4.38 1.33
N TRP A 86 4.87 -4.49 2.46
CA TRP A 86 5.44 -5.05 3.69
C TRP A 86 5.77 -6.55 3.55
N LEU A 87 4.84 -7.37 3.03
CA LEU A 87 5.07 -8.80 2.80
C LEU A 87 6.22 -9.03 1.80
N LYS A 88 6.32 -8.20 0.76
CA LYS A 88 7.41 -8.23 -0.20
C LYS A 88 8.78 -8.00 0.47
N HIS A 89 8.86 -7.03 1.38
CA HIS A 89 10.07 -6.78 2.15
C HIS A 89 10.46 -8.00 3.01
N LYS A 90 9.50 -8.56 3.76
CA LYS A 90 9.71 -9.76 4.59
C LYS A 90 10.16 -10.96 3.77
N LEU A 91 9.58 -11.13 2.58
CA LEU A 91 9.96 -12.19 1.67
C LEU A 91 11.42 -12.04 1.23
N TYR A 92 11.84 -10.85 0.80
CA TYR A 92 13.24 -10.62 0.39
C TYR A 92 14.24 -10.83 1.52
N ASP A 93 13.92 -10.42 2.74
CA ASP A 93 14.79 -10.65 3.89
C ASP A 93 14.91 -12.15 4.20
N SER A 94 13.80 -12.89 4.14
CA SER A 94 13.80 -14.34 4.33
C SER A 94 14.58 -15.08 3.24
N GLU A 95 14.50 -14.65 1.99
CA GLU A 95 15.28 -15.19 0.86
C GLU A 95 16.78 -14.92 1.03
N LYS A 96 17.16 -13.70 1.48
CA LYS A 96 18.55 -13.35 1.77
C LYS A 96 19.13 -14.23 2.88
N LEU A 97 18.37 -14.43 3.97
CA LEU A 97 18.75 -15.32 5.06
C LEU A 97 18.95 -16.75 4.56
N ARG A 98 18.03 -17.27 3.74
CA ARG A 98 18.17 -18.59 3.11
C ARG A 98 19.45 -18.69 2.28
N ASN A 99 19.74 -17.69 1.45
CA ASN A 99 20.89 -17.72 0.54
C ASN A 99 22.23 -17.51 1.27
N GLY A 100 22.23 -16.81 2.41
CA GLY A 100 23.42 -16.57 3.25
C GLY A 100 23.79 -17.72 4.17
N MET A 101 22.84 -18.58 4.53
CA MET A 101 23.12 -19.83 5.24
C MET A 101 23.80 -20.82 4.30
N SER A 102 25.00 -21.30 4.65
CA SER A 102 25.66 -22.40 3.93
C SER A 102 24.71 -23.60 3.89
N THR A 103 24.60 -24.26 2.74
CA THR A 103 23.74 -25.44 2.49
C THR A 103 23.94 -26.60 3.48
N LYS A 104 24.96 -26.54 4.34
CA LYS A 104 25.26 -27.52 5.40
C LYS A 104 24.53 -27.31 6.73
N ASP A 105 24.10 -26.09 7.05
CA ASP A 105 23.45 -25.77 8.35
C ASP A 105 21.91 -25.68 8.24
N TYR A 106 21.36 -25.94 7.06
CA TYR A 106 19.92 -26.06 6.86
C TYR A 106 19.43 -27.38 7.46
N THR A 107 18.98 -27.38 8.70
CA THR A 107 18.16 -28.46 9.28
C THR A 107 16.74 -28.41 8.66
N VAL A 108 16.73 -28.79 7.39
CA VAL A 108 15.76 -29.18 6.36
C VAL A 108 14.24 -28.96 6.50
N PHE A 109 13.60 -28.76 7.65
CA PHE A 109 12.11 -28.78 7.69
C PHE A 109 11.40 -27.49 8.12
N SER A 110 11.98 -26.68 9.01
CA SER A 110 11.27 -25.50 9.54
C SER A 110 11.37 -24.22 8.67
N PRO A 111 12.53 -23.86 8.11
CA PRO A 111 12.67 -22.55 7.44
C PRO A 111 12.11 -22.51 6.00
N ALA A 112 12.11 -23.64 5.30
CA ALA A 112 11.60 -23.70 3.92
C ALA A 112 10.07 -23.63 3.87
N ASN A 113 9.39 -24.28 4.82
CA ASN A 113 7.93 -24.23 4.92
C ASN A 113 7.42 -22.83 5.28
N LEU A 114 8.08 -22.15 6.21
CA LEU A 114 7.76 -20.76 6.56
C LEU A 114 7.91 -19.82 5.36
N LEU A 115 8.95 -20.01 4.56
CA LEU A 115 9.17 -19.20 3.36
C LEU A 115 8.14 -19.48 2.27
N ALA A 116 7.69 -20.73 2.12
CA ALA A 116 6.60 -21.08 1.23
C ALA A 116 5.29 -20.42 1.67
N GLU A 117 4.93 -20.55 2.95
CA GLU A 117 3.74 -19.91 3.53
C GLU A 117 3.77 -18.38 3.40
N LEU A 118 4.94 -17.76 3.56
CA LEU A 118 5.11 -16.31 3.35
C LEU A 118 4.92 -15.91 1.88
N ARG A 119 5.39 -16.73 0.92
CA ARG A 119 5.16 -16.50 -0.52
C ARG A 119 3.69 -16.64 -0.88
N ASP A 120 3.00 -17.62 -0.30
CA ASP A 120 1.57 -17.84 -0.51
C ASP A 120 0.78 -16.65 0.04
N THR A 121 1.06 -16.24 1.29
CA THR A 121 0.46 -15.06 1.93
C THR A 121 0.69 -13.78 1.10
N TYR A 122 1.90 -13.58 0.58
CA TYR A 122 2.22 -12.46 -0.31
C TYR A 122 1.39 -12.50 -1.61
N THR A 123 1.24 -13.69 -2.20
CA THR A 123 0.48 -13.87 -3.45
C THR A 123 -1.00 -13.59 -3.22
N ASP A 124 -1.58 -14.13 -2.15
CA ASP A 124 -2.98 -13.93 -1.77
C ASP A 124 -3.28 -12.45 -1.47
N ALA A 125 -2.40 -11.79 -0.72
CA ALA A 125 -2.51 -10.36 -0.43
C ALA A 125 -2.45 -9.52 -1.70
N ARG A 126 -1.53 -9.86 -2.62
CA ARG A 126 -1.39 -9.16 -3.90
C ARG A 126 -2.60 -9.37 -4.80
N GLU A 127 -3.12 -10.59 -4.87
CA GLU A 127 -4.34 -10.88 -5.64
C GLU A 127 -5.53 -10.11 -5.08
N THR A 128 -5.72 -10.11 -3.76
CA THR A 128 -6.78 -9.35 -3.10
C THR A 128 -6.69 -7.85 -3.39
N ALA A 129 -5.50 -7.27 -3.23
CA ALA A 129 -5.26 -5.85 -3.50
C ALA A 129 -5.49 -5.50 -4.98
N THR A 130 -5.02 -6.35 -5.90
CA THR A 130 -5.21 -6.16 -7.35
C THR A 130 -6.69 -6.26 -7.72
N ASN A 131 -7.43 -7.23 -7.18
CA ASN A 131 -8.85 -7.38 -7.43
C ASN A 131 -9.65 -6.17 -6.92
N ARG A 132 -9.32 -5.66 -5.72
CA ARG A 132 -9.93 -4.43 -5.18
C ARG A 132 -9.61 -3.22 -6.05
N LEU A 133 -8.36 -3.07 -6.47
CA LEU A 133 -7.93 -2.02 -7.40
C LEU A 133 -8.67 -2.08 -8.73
N MET A 134 -8.82 -3.27 -9.32
CA MET A 134 -9.54 -3.48 -10.57
C MET A 134 -11.03 -3.13 -10.43
N ASN A 135 -11.66 -3.51 -9.32
CA ASN A 135 -13.05 -3.16 -9.02
C ASN A 135 -13.24 -1.65 -8.87
N TYR A 136 -12.33 -0.98 -8.14
CA TYR A 136 -12.32 0.49 -8.03
C TYR A 136 -12.14 1.14 -9.40
N THR A 137 -11.19 0.66 -10.19
CA THR A 137 -10.92 1.15 -11.54
C THR A 137 -12.15 0.99 -12.43
N TYR A 138 -12.82 -0.16 -12.41
CA TYR A 138 -14.00 -0.42 -13.23
C TYR A 138 -15.17 0.52 -12.86
N THR A 139 -15.47 0.63 -11.56
CA THR A 139 -16.56 1.48 -11.05
C THR A 139 -16.30 2.97 -11.35
N HIS A 140 -15.07 3.44 -11.17
CA HIS A 140 -14.73 4.85 -11.30
C HIS A 140 -14.29 5.27 -12.71
N ASN A 141 -13.71 4.39 -13.55
CA ASN A 141 -13.42 4.73 -14.95
C ASN A 141 -14.67 4.80 -15.82
N VAL A 142 -15.70 3.98 -15.56
CA VAL A 142 -17.01 4.16 -16.22
C VAL A 142 -17.57 5.55 -15.87
N GLY A 143 -17.41 5.98 -14.61
CA GLY A 143 -17.71 7.34 -14.17
C GLY A 143 -16.86 8.42 -14.86
N LYS A 144 -15.54 8.21 -15.02
CA LYS A 144 -14.61 9.13 -15.70
C LYS A 144 -14.99 9.32 -17.17
N ILE A 145 -15.29 8.24 -17.89
CA ILE A 145 -15.74 8.28 -19.29
C ILE A 145 -17.10 8.98 -19.41
N ALA A 146 -18.03 8.74 -18.49
CA ALA A 146 -19.34 9.40 -18.48
C ALA A 146 -19.21 10.92 -18.23
N ARG A 147 -18.31 11.35 -17.34
CA ARG A 147 -18.01 12.77 -17.07
C ARG A 147 -17.35 13.45 -18.27
N LEU A 148 -16.42 12.78 -18.94
CA LEU A 148 -15.76 13.29 -20.15
C LEU A 148 -16.74 13.46 -21.32
N LYS A 149 -17.67 12.52 -21.52
CA LYS A 149 -18.74 12.66 -22.53
C LYS A 149 -19.64 13.85 -22.24
N LYS A 150 -20.11 13.99 -20.99
CA LYS A 150 -20.98 15.11 -20.58
C LYS A 150 -20.31 16.47 -20.79
N ASN A 151 -19.02 16.60 -20.46
CA ASN A 151 -18.26 17.83 -20.68
C ASN A 151 -18.02 18.11 -22.17
N GLY A 152 -17.76 17.08 -22.98
CA GLY A 152 -17.66 17.20 -24.44
C GLY A 152 -18.95 17.71 -25.07
N ASP A 153 -20.11 17.19 -24.65
CA ASP A 153 -21.41 17.59 -25.20
C ASP A 153 -21.76 19.06 -24.90
N THR A 154 -21.33 19.61 -23.75
CA THR A 154 -21.48 21.05 -23.42
C THR A 154 -20.59 21.98 -24.24
N LEU A 155 -19.49 21.49 -24.83
CA LEU A 155 -18.57 22.32 -25.63
C LEU A 155 -19.01 22.49 -27.09
N PHE A 156 -20.04 21.77 -27.54
CA PHE A 156 -20.60 21.86 -28.90
C PHE A 156 -22.01 22.48 -28.95
N GLN A 157 -22.46 23.15 -27.88
CA GLN A 157 -23.77 23.83 -27.82
C GLN A 157 -23.72 25.36 -28.02
N TYR A 158 -22.76 25.87 -28.79
CA TYR A 158 -22.74 27.27 -29.23
C TYR A 158 -22.79 27.37 -30.76
#